data_AF-A0A1Y2C2Y6-F1
#
_entry.id   AF-A0A1Y2C2Y6-F1
#
_cell.length_a   1.000
_cell.length_b   1.000
_cell.length_c   1.000
_cell.angle_alpha   90.00
_cell.angle_beta   90.00
_cell.angle_gamma   90.00
#
_symmetry.space_group_name_H-M   'P 1'
#
loop_
_entity.id
_entity.type
_entity.pdbx_description
1 polymer ?
#
loop_
_entity_poly.entity_id
_entity_poly.type
_entity_poly.pdbx_seq_one_letter_code
_entity_poly.pdbx_strand_id
1 'polypeptide(L)'
;MTESTRAAQILWQCRRHQSGHHDAFISYRVGSEASFAAALAPLIETVGLRRSNRLFRVFLDSKCLNDAEDWKDGFLNGLQGSKLIVYLISEASLNTLIGKTMDSRDDNVLLEIEAGLQLAEEKKARIFPIVIGSTNSTGVYTTFDGSYFSPDKYPNINHGASGKNVRSTMSQFFRIQGSRVEYSPSSQGTLCAA
;
A
#
# COMPACT_ATOMS: atom_id res chain seq x y z
N MET A 1 -49.14 2.22 5.67
CA MET A 1 -48.27 3.39 5.42
C MET A 1 -47.63 3.79 6.74
N THR A 2 -46.34 3.54 6.89
CA THR A 2 -45.35 4.47 7.49
C THR A 2 -43.99 3.85 7.25
N GLU A 3 -43.26 4.45 6.31
CA GLU A 3 -41.87 4.20 5.98
C GLU A 3 -41.01 4.27 7.26
N SER A 4 -40.54 3.11 7.71
CA SER A 4 -39.37 3.08 8.59
C SER A 4 -38.15 3.28 7.70
N THR A 5 -37.77 4.54 7.53
CA THR A 5 -36.56 5.02 6.88
C THR A 5 -35.35 4.26 7.42
N ARG A 6 -34.96 3.19 6.73
CA ARG A 6 -33.57 2.71 6.75
C ARG A 6 -32.77 3.86 6.15
N ALA A 7 -32.19 4.70 7.00
CA ALA A 7 -31.14 5.59 6.55
C ALA A 7 -30.11 4.69 5.85
N ALA A 8 -30.05 4.78 4.53
CA ALA A 8 -28.97 4.19 3.77
C ALA A 8 -27.71 4.87 4.31
N GLN A 9 -26.98 4.19 5.19
CA GLN A 9 -25.59 4.57 5.45
C GLN A 9 -24.96 4.65 4.07
N ILE A 10 -24.57 5.86 3.67
CA ILE A 10 -23.79 6.06 2.45
C ILE A 10 -22.48 5.35 2.74
N LEU A 11 -22.40 4.09 2.32
CA LEU A 11 -21.16 3.34 2.28
C LEU A 11 -20.24 4.14 1.38
N TRP A 12 -19.10 4.56 1.92
CA TRP A 12 -18.08 5.27 1.18
C TRP A 12 -17.75 4.54 -0.13
N GLN A 13 -17.53 5.29 -1.21
CA GLN A 13 -17.20 4.75 -2.52
C GLN A 13 -15.98 5.44 -3.11
N CYS A 14 -15.06 4.65 -3.67
CA CYS A 14 -13.94 5.17 -4.46
C CYS A 14 -14.48 5.86 -5.73
N ARG A 15 -13.99 7.07 -6.04
CA ARG A 15 -14.42 7.83 -7.23
C ARG A 15 -14.21 7.09 -8.56
N ARG A 16 -13.16 6.26 -8.65
CA ARG A 16 -12.82 5.51 -9.87
C ARG A 16 -13.76 4.32 -10.11
N HIS A 17 -14.10 3.57 -9.07
CA HIS A 17 -14.85 2.31 -9.21
C HIS A 17 -16.30 2.41 -8.77
N GLN A 18 -16.71 3.52 -8.14
CA GLN A 18 -18.03 3.72 -7.54
C GLN A 18 -18.40 2.57 -6.60
N SER A 19 -17.43 2.14 -5.78
CA SER A 19 -17.58 1.02 -4.86
C SER A 19 -16.69 1.21 -3.63
N GLY A 20 -17.18 0.75 -2.47
CA GLY A 20 -16.37 0.58 -1.26
C GLY A 20 -15.65 -0.77 -1.21
N HIS A 21 -15.86 -1.66 -2.18
CA HIS A 21 -15.24 -2.98 -2.24
C HIS A 21 -14.18 -3.06 -3.32
N HIS A 22 -12.99 -3.49 -2.92
CA HIS A 22 -11.83 -3.65 -3.78
C HIS A 22 -11.23 -5.04 -3.57
N ASP A 23 -10.56 -5.55 -4.60
CA ASP A 23 -9.89 -6.83 -4.53
C ASP A 23 -8.47 -6.66 -3.97
N ALA A 24 -7.80 -5.58 -4.35
CA ALA A 24 -6.49 -5.21 -3.83
C ALA A 24 -6.40 -3.72 -3.46
N PHE A 25 -5.62 -3.42 -2.45
CA PHE A 25 -5.15 -2.08 -2.08
C PHE A 25 -3.65 -2.01 -2.38
N ILE A 26 -3.19 -0.94 -3.05
CA ILE A 26 -1.74 -0.69 -3.21
C ILE A 26 -1.33 0.40 -2.23
N SER A 27 -0.55 0.02 -1.22
CA SER A 27 0.15 0.92 -0.31
C SER A 27 1.52 1.26 -0.89
N TYR A 28 1.86 2.54 -0.99
CA TYR A 28 3.11 3.00 -1.59
C TYR A 28 3.49 4.38 -1.06
N ARG A 29 4.78 4.74 -1.11
CA ARG A 29 5.20 6.09 -0.78
C ARG A 29 5.24 6.94 -2.05
N VAL A 30 4.50 8.05 -2.04
CA VAL A 30 4.39 8.95 -3.20
C VAL A 30 5.76 9.43 -3.70
N GLY A 31 6.69 9.71 -2.78
CA GLY A 31 8.03 10.19 -3.11
C GLY A 31 8.94 9.17 -3.81
N SER A 32 8.62 7.88 -3.79
CA SER A 32 9.52 6.81 -4.27
C SER A 32 8.84 5.81 -5.21
N GLU A 33 7.63 5.37 -4.93
CA GLU A 33 6.97 4.27 -5.66
C GLU A 33 5.78 4.72 -6.53
N ALA A 34 5.42 6.01 -6.56
CA ALA A 34 4.21 6.48 -7.26
C ALA A 34 4.14 6.06 -8.73
N SER A 35 5.23 6.21 -9.47
CA SER A 35 5.28 5.82 -10.89
C SER A 35 5.07 4.32 -11.08
N PHE A 36 5.67 3.49 -10.21
CA PHE A 36 5.50 2.05 -10.26
C PHE A 36 4.08 1.63 -9.85
N ALA A 37 3.52 2.24 -8.80
CA ALA A 37 2.16 1.99 -8.36
C ALA A 37 1.13 2.29 -9.47
N ALA A 38 1.31 3.42 -10.16
CA ALA A 38 0.46 3.83 -11.28
C ALA A 38 0.55 2.86 -12.48
N ALA A 39 1.73 2.29 -12.74
CA ALA A 39 1.92 1.29 -13.80
C ALA A 39 1.39 -0.10 -13.39
N LEU A 40 1.56 -0.49 -12.13
CA LEU A 40 1.21 -1.81 -11.62
C LEU A 40 -0.31 -2.00 -11.47
N ALA A 41 -1.03 -0.99 -10.99
CA ALA A 41 -2.47 -1.08 -10.75
C ALA A 41 -3.28 -1.61 -11.96
N PRO A 42 -3.20 -1.02 -13.18
CA PRO A 42 -3.94 -1.54 -14.33
C PRO A 42 -3.49 -2.94 -14.78
N LEU A 43 -2.22 -3.30 -14.55
CA LEU A 43 -1.73 -4.65 -14.85
C LEU A 43 -2.38 -5.69 -13.92
N ILE A 44 -2.47 -5.38 -12.61
CA ILE A 44 -3.17 -6.23 -11.64
C ILE A 44 -4.65 -6.36 -12.00
N GLU A 45 -5.34 -5.25 -12.35
CA GLU A 45 -6.75 -5.29 -12.77
C GLU A 45 -6.91 -6.17 -14.03
N THR A 46 -6.03 -6.03 -15.03
CA THR A 46 -6.07 -6.79 -16.27
C THR A 46 -5.85 -8.29 -16.06
N VAL A 47 -4.81 -8.65 -15.30
CA VAL A 47 -4.50 -10.06 -14.97
C VAL A 47 -5.61 -10.65 -14.10
N GLY A 48 -6.09 -9.90 -13.10
CA GLY A 48 -7.20 -10.28 -12.24
C GLY A 48 -8.46 -10.57 -13.04
N LEU A 49 -8.83 -9.71 -13.99
CA LEU A 49 -9.96 -9.94 -14.90
C LEU A 49 -9.79 -11.22 -15.70
N ARG A 50 -8.64 -11.41 -16.35
CA ARG A 50 -8.35 -12.60 -17.16
C ARG A 50 -8.39 -13.89 -16.35
N ARG A 51 -7.88 -13.88 -15.12
CA ARG A 51 -7.74 -15.07 -14.27
C ARG A 51 -8.99 -15.42 -13.48
N SER A 52 -9.80 -14.42 -13.12
CA SER A 52 -11.00 -14.61 -12.29
C SER A 52 -12.31 -14.52 -13.06
N ASN A 53 -12.27 -14.11 -14.33
CA ASN A 53 -13.43 -13.86 -15.18
C ASN A 53 -14.46 -12.90 -14.55
N ARG A 54 -14.00 -11.94 -13.75
CA ARG A 54 -14.80 -10.85 -13.19
C ARG A 54 -13.97 -9.58 -13.09
N LEU A 55 -14.63 -8.44 -12.97
CA LEU A 55 -13.94 -7.18 -12.68
C LEU A 55 -13.11 -7.34 -11.39
N PHE A 56 -11.82 -7.05 -11.52
CA PHE A 56 -10.87 -7.02 -10.42
C PHE A 56 -10.52 -5.56 -10.15
N ARG A 57 -10.81 -5.05 -8.96
CA ARG A 57 -10.68 -3.62 -8.61
C ARG A 57 -9.48 -3.38 -7.72
N VAL A 58 -8.59 -2.48 -8.15
CA VAL A 58 -7.41 -2.11 -7.38
C VAL A 58 -7.58 -0.70 -6.82
N PHE A 59 -7.72 -0.58 -5.50
CA PHE A 59 -7.65 0.73 -4.85
C PHE A 59 -6.22 1.28 -4.96
N LEU A 60 -6.12 2.45 -5.58
CA LEU A 60 -4.92 3.27 -5.64
C LEU A 60 -5.33 4.69 -5.23
N ASP A 61 -4.79 5.21 -4.13
CA ASP A 61 -5.22 6.47 -3.50
C ASP A 61 -5.31 7.65 -4.49
N SER A 62 -4.30 7.84 -5.34
CA SER A 62 -4.24 8.88 -6.37
C SER A 62 -5.39 8.82 -7.40
N LYS A 63 -6.07 7.67 -7.50
CA LYS A 63 -7.21 7.47 -8.39
C LYS A 63 -8.53 7.31 -7.63
N CYS A 64 -8.51 6.84 -6.39
CA CYS A 64 -9.72 6.45 -5.68
C CYS A 64 -10.24 7.45 -4.64
N LEU A 65 -9.37 8.28 -4.05
CA LEU A 65 -9.80 9.26 -3.06
C LEU A 65 -10.73 10.31 -3.70
N ASN A 66 -11.78 10.70 -2.98
CA ASN A 66 -12.70 11.73 -3.44
C ASN A 66 -12.08 13.13 -3.24
N ASP A 67 -12.47 14.07 -4.10
CA ASP A 67 -11.98 15.45 -3.96
C ASP A 67 -12.51 16.06 -2.66
N ALA A 68 -11.65 16.81 -1.96
CA ALA A 68 -11.92 17.43 -0.66
C ALA A 68 -12.25 16.47 0.51
N GLU A 69 -12.05 15.16 0.33
CA GLU A 69 -12.14 14.18 1.41
C GLU A 69 -10.89 14.24 2.31
N ASP A 70 -11.07 13.98 3.62
CA ASP A 70 -9.93 13.73 4.49
C ASP A 70 -9.17 12.50 4.00
N TRP A 71 -7.90 12.69 3.65
CA TRP A 71 -7.08 11.64 3.06
C TRP A 71 -7.05 10.39 3.95
N LYS A 72 -7.02 10.57 5.29
CA LYS A 72 -6.95 9.47 6.25
C LYS A 72 -8.20 8.61 6.21
N ASP A 73 -9.36 9.22 6.21
CA ASP A 73 -10.64 8.51 6.14
C ASP A 73 -10.78 7.76 4.82
N GLY A 74 -10.46 8.41 3.69
CA GLY A 74 -10.59 7.82 2.37
C GLY A 74 -9.66 6.61 2.15
N PHE A 75 -8.39 6.69 2.58
CA PHE A 75 -7.48 5.54 2.42
C PHE A 75 -7.88 4.41 3.38
N LEU A 76 -8.32 4.70 4.61
CA LEU A 76 -8.77 3.68 5.55
C LEU A 76 -9.98 2.93 5.02
N ASN A 77 -10.93 3.63 4.41
CA ASN A 77 -12.06 3.02 3.73
C ASN A 77 -11.61 2.10 2.59
N GLY A 78 -10.65 2.55 1.76
CA GLY A 78 -10.04 1.74 0.71
C GLY A 78 -9.37 0.47 1.25
N LEU A 79 -8.59 0.61 2.31
CA LEU A 79 -7.85 -0.47 2.96
C LEU A 79 -8.79 -1.51 3.57
N GLN A 80 -9.79 -1.07 4.35
CA GLN A 80 -10.79 -1.95 4.97
C GLN A 80 -11.70 -2.63 3.93
N GLY A 81 -11.94 -1.96 2.80
CA GLY A 81 -12.70 -2.47 1.67
C GLY A 81 -11.97 -3.51 0.82
N SER A 82 -10.67 -3.76 1.08
CA SER A 82 -9.80 -4.59 0.26
C SER A 82 -9.53 -5.98 0.85
N LYS A 83 -9.36 -6.99 -0.02
CA LYS A 83 -9.04 -8.38 0.39
C LYS A 83 -7.55 -8.73 0.32
N LEU A 84 -6.81 -8.04 -0.54
CA LEU A 84 -5.36 -8.12 -0.65
C LEU A 84 -4.77 -6.73 -0.40
N ILE A 85 -3.69 -6.65 0.37
CA ILE A 85 -2.96 -5.41 0.61
C ILE A 85 -1.56 -5.62 0.06
N VAL A 86 -1.24 -4.89 -1.00
CA VAL A 86 0.04 -4.91 -1.69
C VAL A 86 0.87 -3.75 -1.17
N TYR A 87 1.97 -4.03 -0.48
CA TYR A 87 2.89 -2.98 -0.02
C TYR A 87 4.06 -2.88 -0.99
N LEU A 88 4.24 -1.71 -1.58
CA LEU A 88 5.37 -1.38 -2.42
C LEU A 88 6.49 -0.81 -1.54
N ILE A 89 7.60 -1.54 -1.46
CA ILE A 89 8.70 -1.24 -0.53
C ILE A 89 9.99 -1.07 -1.33
N SER A 90 10.65 0.05 -1.17
CA SER A 90 11.99 0.30 -1.67
C SER A 90 12.91 0.72 -0.52
N GLU A 91 14.21 0.73 -0.77
CA GLU A 91 15.16 1.29 0.20
C GLU A 91 14.84 2.75 0.52
N ALA A 92 14.36 3.52 -0.46
CA ALA A 92 13.98 4.91 -0.27
C ALA A 92 12.80 5.03 0.72
N SER A 93 11.76 4.21 0.58
CA SER A 93 10.63 4.23 1.53
C SER A 93 11.02 3.73 2.92
N LEU A 94 11.89 2.73 3.04
CA LEU A 94 12.36 2.26 4.35
C LEU A 94 13.27 3.28 5.04
N ASN A 95 14.12 4.01 4.31
CA ASN A 95 14.96 5.06 4.88
C ASN A 95 14.14 6.16 5.56
N THR A 96 12.95 6.47 5.04
CA THR A 96 12.05 7.43 5.71
C THR A 96 11.52 6.95 7.05
N LEU A 97 11.40 5.63 7.26
CA LEU A 97 10.97 5.03 8.52
C LEU A 97 12.15 4.90 9.50
N ILE A 98 13.34 4.58 8.98
CA ILE A 98 14.60 4.53 9.76
C ILE A 98 14.92 5.91 10.36
N GLY A 99 14.77 6.97 9.57
CA GLY A 99 15.07 8.34 9.98
C GLY A 99 14.03 8.98 10.92
N LYS A 100 12.99 8.25 11.36
CA LYS A 100 11.95 8.82 12.22
C LYS A 100 12.50 9.19 13.60
N THR A 101 12.09 10.36 14.07
CA THR A 101 12.40 10.90 15.39
C THR A 101 11.11 11.15 16.17
N MET A 102 11.21 11.56 17.44
CA MET A 102 10.04 11.95 18.23
C MET A 102 9.24 13.09 17.59
N ASP A 103 9.91 14.01 16.89
CA ASP A 103 9.29 15.19 16.25
C ASP A 103 8.68 14.89 14.87
N SER A 104 9.08 13.78 14.24
CA SER A 104 8.64 13.38 12.90
C SER A 104 7.87 12.06 12.89
N ARG A 105 7.36 11.67 14.06
CA ARG A 105 6.80 10.35 14.34
C ARG A 105 5.48 10.04 13.65
N ASP A 106 4.89 10.92 12.85
CA ASP A 106 3.70 10.60 12.04
C ASP A 106 4.12 10.11 10.67
N ASP A 107 3.59 8.96 10.24
CA ASP A 107 3.86 8.42 8.92
C ASP A 107 2.67 7.65 8.35
N ASN A 108 2.18 8.11 7.21
CA ASN A 108 1.03 7.55 6.53
C ASN A 108 1.22 6.08 6.12
N VAL A 109 2.40 5.74 5.59
CA VAL A 109 2.70 4.36 5.19
C VAL A 109 2.81 3.46 6.42
N LEU A 110 3.39 3.97 7.51
CA LEU A 110 3.41 3.22 8.77
C LEU A 110 2.00 2.99 9.32
N LEU A 111 1.12 3.99 9.26
CA LEU A 111 -0.29 3.85 9.65
C LEU A 111 -0.99 2.77 8.82
N GLU A 112 -0.76 2.77 7.49
CA GLU A 112 -1.29 1.76 6.58
C GLU A 112 -0.75 0.35 6.87
N ILE A 113 0.54 0.21 7.19
CA ILE A 113 1.15 -1.06 7.62
C ILE A 113 0.47 -1.56 8.88
N GLU A 114 0.29 -0.69 9.88
CA GLU A 114 -0.29 -1.05 11.17
C GLU A 114 -1.76 -1.44 11.09
N ALA A 115 -2.53 -0.75 10.25
CA ALA A 115 -3.92 -1.08 9.97
C ALA A 115 -4.04 -2.37 9.16
N GLY A 116 -3.17 -2.57 8.15
CA GLY A 116 -3.16 -3.80 7.36
C GLY A 116 -2.75 -5.03 8.16
N LEU A 117 -1.75 -4.92 9.05
CA LEU A 117 -1.36 -5.98 9.98
C LEU A 117 -2.53 -6.40 10.86
N GLN A 118 -3.30 -5.44 11.38
CA GLN A 118 -4.51 -5.73 12.15
C GLN A 118 -5.56 -6.47 11.30
N LEU A 119 -5.81 -6.02 10.06
CA LEU A 119 -6.74 -6.71 9.17
C LEU A 119 -6.30 -8.14 8.83
N ALA A 120 -4.99 -8.39 8.74
CA ALA A 120 -4.44 -9.71 8.51
C ALA A 120 -4.61 -10.62 9.73
N GLU A 121 -4.35 -10.12 10.93
CA GLU A 121 -4.58 -10.82 12.20
C GLU A 121 -6.06 -11.20 12.37
N GLU A 122 -6.97 -10.30 12.02
CA GLU A 122 -8.42 -10.51 11.99
C GLU A 122 -8.90 -11.39 10.81
N LYS A 123 -7.98 -11.88 9.96
CA LYS A 123 -8.25 -12.68 8.75
C LYS A 123 -9.19 -11.99 7.74
N LYS A 124 -9.25 -10.66 7.76
CA LYS A 124 -10.09 -9.84 6.85
C LYS A 124 -9.38 -9.52 5.53
N ALA A 125 -8.05 -9.47 5.54
CA ALA A 125 -7.22 -9.25 4.37
C ALA A 125 -5.96 -10.12 4.39
N ARG A 126 -5.32 -10.30 3.22
CA ARG A 126 -3.97 -10.86 3.10
C ARG A 126 -2.99 -9.76 2.75
N ILE A 127 -1.75 -9.89 3.21
CA ILE A 127 -0.68 -8.94 2.90
C ILE A 127 0.28 -9.57 1.88
N PHE A 128 0.70 -8.78 0.90
CA PHE A 128 1.68 -9.18 -0.11
C PHE A 128 2.71 -8.07 -0.33
N PRO A 129 3.87 -8.13 0.34
CA PRO A 129 4.95 -7.18 0.14
C PRO A 129 5.61 -7.38 -1.23
N ILE A 130 5.85 -6.30 -1.97
CA ILE A 130 6.64 -6.24 -3.19
C ILE A 130 7.85 -5.34 -2.96
N VAL A 131 9.02 -5.94 -2.97
CA VAL A 131 10.30 -5.24 -2.85
C VAL A 131 10.73 -4.71 -4.21
N ILE A 132 10.94 -3.41 -4.31
CA ILE A 132 11.31 -2.70 -5.53
C ILE A 132 12.78 -2.33 -5.42
N GLY A 133 13.59 -2.83 -6.37
CA GLY A 133 14.97 -2.41 -6.47
C GLY A 133 15.13 -1.01 -7.07
N SER A 134 16.30 -0.42 -6.86
CA SER A 134 16.66 0.91 -7.33
C SER A 134 17.60 0.84 -8.54
N THR A 135 17.67 1.92 -9.30
CA THR A 135 18.74 2.16 -10.26
C THR A 135 19.65 3.26 -9.73
N ASN A 136 20.96 3.09 -9.86
CA ASN A 136 21.91 4.15 -9.53
C ASN A 136 21.85 5.31 -10.55
N SER A 137 22.67 6.34 -10.35
CA SER A 137 22.74 7.52 -11.24
C SER A 137 23.16 7.20 -12.68
N THR A 138 23.73 6.02 -12.94
CA THR A 138 24.12 5.55 -14.28
C THR A 138 23.06 4.62 -14.90
N GLY A 139 21.88 4.48 -14.27
CA GLY A 139 20.80 3.62 -14.74
C GLY A 139 21.04 2.12 -14.53
N VAL A 140 22.09 1.74 -13.79
CA VAL A 140 22.39 0.34 -13.47
C VAL A 140 21.54 -0.08 -12.29
N TYR A 141 20.87 -1.23 -12.43
CA TYR A 141 20.07 -1.81 -11.36
C TYR A 141 20.96 -2.23 -10.19
N THR A 142 20.59 -1.80 -9.00
CA THR A 142 21.21 -2.22 -7.74
C THR A 142 20.28 -3.18 -7.02
N THR A 143 20.86 -4.27 -6.55
CA THR A 143 20.10 -5.25 -5.77
C THR A 143 19.64 -4.64 -4.47
N PHE A 144 18.39 -4.88 -4.10
CA PHE A 144 17.88 -4.48 -2.78
C PHE A 144 18.74 -5.08 -1.66
N ASP A 145 19.24 -4.23 -0.77
CA ASP A 145 20.03 -4.63 0.39
C ASP A 145 19.12 -5.28 1.45
N GLY A 146 19.30 -6.59 1.65
CA GLY A 146 18.54 -7.35 2.66
C GLY A 146 18.73 -6.85 4.09
N SER A 147 19.79 -6.08 4.38
CA SER A 147 20.04 -5.53 5.71
C SER A 147 18.94 -4.56 6.18
N TYR A 148 18.14 -4.00 5.26
CA TYR A 148 16.95 -3.20 5.59
C TYR A 148 15.86 -3.97 6.35
N PHE A 149 15.88 -5.31 6.32
CA PHE A 149 14.95 -6.15 7.09
C PHE A 149 15.40 -6.38 8.54
N SER A 150 16.53 -5.81 8.96
CA SER A 150 16.92 -5.85 10.38
C SER A 150 16.07 -4.88 11.21
N PRO A 151 15.30 -5.35 12.21
CA PRO A 151 14.47 -4.47 13.04
C PRO A 151 15.27 -3.40 13.79
N ASP A 152 16.54 -3.67 14.10
CA ASP A 152 17.39 -2.75 14.87
C ASP A 152 17.70 -1.44 14.13
N LYS A 153 17.52 -1.41 12.80
CA LYS A 153 17.61 -0.18 12.02
C LYS A 153 16.46 0.79 12.29
N TYR A 154 15.35 0.32 12.84
CA TYR A 154 14.15 1.13 13.05
C TYR A 154 14.13 1.68 14.48
N PRO A 155 13.66 2.94 14.65
CA PRO A 155 13.68 3.60 15.95
C PRO A 155 12.75 2.90 16.94
N ASN A 156 13.20 2.78 18.19
CA ASN A 156 12.40 2.27 19.28
C ASN A 156 11.51 3.37 19.88
N ILE A 157 10.62 3.92 19.06
CA ILE A 157 9.69 4.99 19.41
C ILE A 157 8.26 4.61 19.05
N ASN A 158 7.29 5.28 19.66
CA ASN A 158 5.89 5.11 19.32
C ASN A 158 5.52 6.02 18.15
N HIS A 159 4.87 5.44 17.13
CA HIS A 159 4.23 6.13 16.02
C HIS A 159 3.20 7.13 16.57
N GLY A 160 3.24 8.37 16.11
CA GLY A 160 2.39 9.44 16.65
C GLY A 160 0.90 9.21 16.37
N ALA A 161 0.57 8.68 15.18
CA ALA A 161 -0.81 8.50 14.77
C ALA A 161 -1.52 7.29 15.41
N SER A 162 -0.80 6.23 15.78
CA SER A 162 -1.39 4.99 16.31
C SER A 162 -0.96 4.62 17.72
N GLY A 163 0.13 5.20 18.22
CA GLY A 163 0.77 4.83 19.49
C GLY A 163 1.53 3.50 19.46
N LYS A 164 1.52 2.74 18.35
CA LYS A 164 2.27 1.48 18.22
C LYS A 164 3.77 1.75 18.08
N ASN A 165 4.59 0.80 18.54
CA ASN A 165 6.04 0.92 18.47
C ASN A 165 6.56 0.63 17.05
N VAL A 166 7.28 1.58 16.44
CA VAL A 166 7.75 1.51 15.04
C VAL A 166 8.61 0.26 14.80
N ARG A 167 9.62 0.02 15.64
CA ARG A 167 10.49 -1.16 15.54
C ARG A 167 9.70 -2.47 15.59
N SER A 168 8.76 -2.56 16.51
CA SER A 168 7.93 -3.77 16.69
C SER A 168 7.00 -3.98 15.50
N THR A 169 6.37 -2.92 15.00
CA THR A 169 5.54 -2.95 13.78
C THR A 169 6.35 -3.48 12.59
N MET A 170 7.56 -2.93 12.35
CA MET A 170 8.39 -3.37 11.23
C MET A 170 8.89 -4.81 11.40
N SER A 171 9.24 -5.21 12.63
CA SER A 171 9.61 -6.61 12.93
C SER A 171 8.49 -7.59 12.60
N GLN A 172 7.24 -7.25 12.91
CA GLN A 172 6.08 -8.07 12.55
C GLN A 172 5.88 -8.11 11.03
N PHE A 173 5.96 -6.96 10.38
CA PHE A 173 5.79 -6.83 8.94
C PHE A 173 6.81 -7.66 8.14
N PHE A 174 8.08 -7.68 8.55
CA PHE A 174 9.13 -8.46 7.87
C PHE A 174 9.02 -9.97 8.02
N ARG A 175 8.14 -10.48 8.88
CA ARG A 175 7.84 -11.92 8.97
C ARG A 175 6.89 -12.37 7.85
N ILE A 176 6.30 -11.45 7.11
CA ILE A 176 5.38 -11.75 6.02
C ILE A 176 6.18 -12.08 4.77
N GLN A 177 5.88 -13.21 4.14
CA GLN A 177 6.48 -13.60 2.87
C GLN A 177 6.02 -12.66 1.74
N GLY A 178 6.96 -12.23 0.89
CA GLY A 178 6.70 -11.35 -0.26
C GLY A 178 7.49 -11.73 -1.51
N SER A 179 7.41 -10.88 -2.53
CA SER A 179 8.14 -11.03 -3.80
C SER A 179 9.06 -9.83 -4.06
N ARG A 180 10.10 -10.03 -4.88
CA ARG A 180 11.02 -8.97 -5.32
C ARG A 180 10.83 -8.70 -6.81
N VAL A 181 10.82 -7.42 -7.18
CA VAL A 181 10.65 -6.93 -8.56
C VAL A 181 11.72 -5.90 -8.90
N GLU A 182 12.21 -5.96 -10.13
CA GLU A 182 13.14 -5.00 -10.70
C GLU A 182 12.35 -4.04 -11.60
N TYR A 183 12.44 -2.74 -11.35
CA TYR A 183 11.69 -1.73 -12.11
C TYR A 183 12.60 -0.58 -12.53
N SER A 184 12.66 -0.29 -13.82
CA SER A 184 13.33 0.89 -14.37
C SER A 184 12.30 1.90 -14.85
N PRO A 185 12.29 3.16 -14.37
CA PRO A 185 11.37 4.20 -14.84
C PRO A 185 11.46 4.47 -16.35
N SER A 186 12.57 4.14 -17.00
CA SER A 186 12.76 4.28 -18.46
C SER A 186 11.99 3.26 -19.30
N SER A 187 11.33 2.28 -18.68
CA SER A 187 10.63 1.18 -19.37
C SER A 187 9.15 1.45 -19.67
N GLN A 188 8.71 2.71 -19.72
CA GLN A 188 7.32 3.11 -20.05
C GLN A 188 6.81 2.61 -21.42
N GLY A 189 7.63 1.93 -22.24
CA GLY A 189 7.25 1.41 -23.55
C GLY A 189 7.17 -0.11 -23.72
N THR A 190 7.40 -0.95 -22.70
CA THR A 190 7.60 -2.41 -22.96
C THR A 190 6.99 -3.35 -21.93
N LEU A 191 5.80 -3.05 -21.41
CA LEU A 191 5.03 -3.99 -20.58
C LEU A 191 3.71 -4.40 -21.27
N CYS A 192 3.80 -4.80 -22.53
CA CYS A 192 2.73 -5.49 -23.28
C CYS A 192 3.35 -6.38 -24.37
N ALA A 193 4.03 -7.48 -24.00
CA ALA A 193 4.25 -8.61 -24.90
C ALA A 193 4.55 -9.89 -24.11
N ALA A 194 3.49 -10.63 -23.76
CA ALA A 194 3.46 -12.09 -23.61
C ALA A 194 2.01 -12.53 -23.38
#